data_AF-A0A6C0CPT4-F1
#
_entry.id   AF-A0A6C0CPT4-F1
#
_cell.length_a   1.000
_cell.length_b   1.000
_cell.length_c   1.000
_cell.angle_alpha   90.00
_cell.angle_beta   90.00
_cell.angle_gamma   90.00
#
_symmetry.space_group_name_H-M   'P 1'
#
loop_
_entity.id
_entity.type
_entity.pdbx_description
1 polymer ?
#
loop_
_entity_poly.entity_id
_entity_poly.type
_entity_poly.pdbx_seq_one_letter_code
_entity_poly.pdbx_strand_id
1 'polypeptide(L)'
;MPLTDAQIARKVGQLRRTEGQIYAPLKYFRGLGTLKEVETRYKKMLKKDYTKFRTDEGRRTKTSSYTQKFRKRYGSDVKSLPDIAKATGLPLKTVQKIYNRGLAAWRTGHRPGASPQAWGYARVHSFATKGKTYYTADKDLR
;
A
#
# COMPACT_ATOMS: atom_id res chain seq x y z
N MET A 1 -6.74 -4.27 -23.77
CA MET A 1 -6.84 -2.91 -23.19
C MET A 1 -7.12 -3.02 -21.69
N PRO A 2 -6.59 -2.12 -20.84
CA PRO A 2 -6.91 -2.12 -19.42
C PRO A 2 -8.39 -1.77 -19.21
N LEU A 3 -8.98 -2.27 -18.12
CA LEU A 3 -10.34 -1.90 -17.75
C LEU A 3 -10.45 -0.40 -17.45
N THR A 4 -11.59 0.19 -17.81
CA THR A 4 -11.93 1.56 -17.41
C THR A 4 -12.25 1.65 -15.93
N ASP A 5 -12.05 2.84 -15.35
CA ASP A 5 -12.38 3.11 -13.95
C ASP A 5 -13.87 2.85 -13.65
N ALA A 6 -14.77 3.14 -14.59
CA ALA A 6 -16.21 2.88 -14.46
C ALA A 6 -16.55 1.39 -14.40
N GLN A 7 -15.94 0.58 -15.28
CA GLN A 7 -16.11 -0.88 -15.26
C GLN A 7 -15.63 -1.49 -13.93
N ILE A 8 -14.47 -1.05 -13.45
CA ILE A 8 -13.92 -1.50 -12.17
C ILE A 8 -14.85 -1.09 -11.02
N ALA A 9 -15.27 0.18 -10.96
CA ALA A 9 -16.13 0.69 -9.90
C ALA A 9 -17.47 -0.07 -9.85
N ARG A 10 -18.10 -0.32 -11.00
CA ARG A 10 -19.33 -1.11 -11.10
C ARG A 10 -19.14 -2.52 -10.55
N LYS A 11 -18.06 -3.21 -10.96
CA LYS A 11 -17.77 -4.58 -10.49
C LYS A 11 -17.45 -4.62 -8.99
N VAL A 12 -16.64 -3.69 -8.48
CA VAL A 12 -16.32 -3.59 -7.05
C VAL A 12 -17.59 -3.29 -6.23
N GLY A 13 -18.48 -2.44 -6.73
CA GLY A 13 -19.78 -2.15 -6.10
C GLY A 13 -20.73 -3.34 -6.08
N GLN A 14 -20.72 -4.17 -7.13
CA GLN A 14 -21.42 -5.46 -7.13
C GLN A 14 -20.84 -6.39 -6.06
N LEU A 15 -19.52 -6.63 -6.07
CA LEU A 15 -18.85 -7.54 -5.15
C LEU A 15 -19.00 -7.13 -3.68
N ARG A 16 -19.03 -5.82 -3.39
CA ARG A 16 -19.30 -5.32 -2.04
C ARG A 16 -20.66 -5.76 -1.50
N ARG A 17 -21.67 -5.88 -2.39
CA ARG A 17 -23.02 -6.33 -2.05
C ARG A 17 -23.15 -7.85 -1.97
N THR A 18 -22.41 -8.58 -2.82
CA THR A 18 -22.58 -10.03 -2.97
C THR A 18 -21.57 -10.86 -2.18
N GLU A 19 -20.34 -10.39 -1.99
CA GLU A 19 -19.23 -11.16 -1.39
C GLU A 19 -18.82 -10.64 -0.01
N GLY A 20 -19.19 -9.41 0.34
CA GLY A 20 -18.91 -8.79 1.63
C GLY A 20 -18.17 -7.46 1.53
N GLN A 21 -18.18 -6.70 2.63
CA GLN A 21 -17.66 -5.34 2.66
C GLN A 21 -16.20 -5.29 3.11
N ILE A 22 -15.36 -4.60 2.31
CA ILE A 22 -13.98 -4.26 2.65
C ILE A 22 -13.56 -2.94 2.01
N TYR A 23 -12.61 -2.24 2.63
CA TYR A 23 -12.00 -1.05 2.05
C TYR A 23 -11.24 -1.40 0.77
N ALA A 24 -11.85 -1.11 -0.36
CA ALA A 24 -11.39 -1.48 -1.69
C ALA A 24 -11.39 -0.26 -2.63
N PRO A 25 -10.45 0.67 -2.46
CA PRO A 25 -10.37 1.85 -3.31
C PRO A 25 -9.99 1.47 -4.74
N LEU A 26 -10.48 2.24 -5.72
CA LEU A 26 -10.30 2.00 -7.16
C LEU A 26 -8.83 1.72 -7.57
N LYS A 27 -7.89 2.46 -6.97
CA LYS A 27 -6.44 2.29 -7.19
C LYS A 27 -5.90 0.90 -6.89
N TYR A 28 -6.61 0.05 -6.15
CA TYR A 28 -6.20 -1.33 -5.88
C TYR A 28 -6.52 -2.28 -7.04
N PHE A 29 -7.24 -1.82 -8.05
CA PHE A 29 -7.66 -2.63 -9.20
C PHE A 29 -7.23 -2.01 -10.54
N ARG A 30 -6.76 -0.76 -10.55
CA ARG A 30 -6.23 -0.12 -11.76
C ARG A 30 -5.05 -0.90 -12.32
N GLY A 31 -5.08 -1.12 -13.64
CA GLY A 31 -4.08 -1.91 -14.37
C GLY A 31 -4.42 -3.40 -14.52
N LEU A 32 -5.49 -3.88 -13.89
CA LEU A 32 -6.04 -5.21 -14.18
C LEU A 32 -6.72 -5.18 -15.56
N GLY A 33 -6.57 -6.27 -16.31
CA GLY A 33 -7.05 -6.40 -17.68
C GLY A 33 -8.47 -6.96 -17.78
N THR A 34 -8.94 -7.69 -16.77
CA THR A 34 -10.25 -8.37 -16.84
C THR A 34 -11.08 -8.21 -15.56
N LEU A 35 -12.41 -8.28 -15.70
CA LEU A 35 -13.32 -8.23 -14.54
C LEU A 35 -13.14 -9.45 -13.61
N LYS A 36 -12.67 -10.57 -14.15
CA LYS A 36 -12.32 -11.78 -13.38
C LYS A 36 -11.12 -11.53 -12.47
N GLU A 37 -10.11 -10.79 -12.93
CA GLU A 37 -8.98 -10.38 -12.07
C GLU A 37 -9.45 -9.45 -10.94
N VAL A 38 -10.35 -8.50 -11.24
CA VAL A 38 -10.94 -7.61 -10.22
C VAL A 38 -11.64 -8.41 -9.13
N GLU A 39 -12.47 -9.37 -9.52
CA GLU A 39 -13.16 -10.27 -8.60
C GLU A 39 -12.21 -11.16 -7.80
N THR A 40 -11.24 -11.79 -8.48
CA THR A 40 -10.23 -12.63 -7.84
C THR A 40 -9.47 -11.84 -6.77
N ARG A 41 -9.05 -10.62 -7.10
CA ARG A 41 -8.37 -9.73 -6.17
C ARG A 41 -9.27 -9.34 -5.00
N TYR A 42 -10.54 -9.00 -5.25
CA TYR A 42 -11.50 -8.63 -4.21
C TYR A 42 -11.73 -9.77 -3.21
N LYS A 43 -12.00 -10.98 -3.71
CA LYS A 43 -12.16 -12.19 -2.88
C LYS A 43 -10.90 -12.47 -2.07
N LYS A 44 -9.72 -12.28 -2.66
CA LYS A 44 -8.45 -12.41 -1.94
C LYS A 44 -8.28 -11.37 -0.83
N MET A 45 -8.71 -10.12 -1.04
CA MET A 45 -8.68 -9.07 -0.01
C MET A 45 -9.55 -9.45 1.19
N LEU A 46 -10.73 -10.03 0.96
CA LEU A 46 -11.65 -10.46 2.02
C LEU A 46 -11.04 -11.51 2.95
N LYS A 47 -10.18 -12.40 2.44
CA LYS A 47 -9.48 -13.40 3.26
C LYS A 47 -8.51 -12.78 4.28
N LYS A 48 -7.97 -11.59 4.00
CA LYS A 48 -7.02 -10.85 4.85
C LYS A 48 -5.78 -11.65 5.26
N ASP A 49 -5.43 -12.72 4.56
CA ASP A 49 -4.24 -13.54 4.86
C ASP A 49 -2.99 -13.06 4.08
N TYR A 50 -1.82 -13.60 4.45
CA TYR A 50 -0.52 -13.26 3.83
C TYR A 50 -0.21 -14.00 2.53
N THR A 51 -1.13 -14.82 2.00
CA THR A 51 -0.91 -15.50 0.72
C THR A 51 -0.79 -14.49 -0.42
N LYS A 52 -0.02 -14.84 -1.45
CA LYS A 52 0.25 -13.95 -2.59
C LYS A 52 -1.03 -13.57 -3.33
N PHE A 53 -1.08 -12.33 -3.79
CA PHE A 53 -2.10 -11.89 -4.74
C PHE A 53 -1.66 -12.30 -6.14
N ARG A 54 -2.25 -13.36 -6.70
CA ARG A 54 -1.91 -13.85 -8.07
C ARG A 54 -1.99 -12.74 -9.13
N THR A 55 -2.89 -11.79 -8.96
CA THR A 55 -3.06 -10.62 -9.84
C THR A 55 -1.87 -9.63 -9.82
N ASP A 56 -0.91 -9.80 -8.91
CA ASP A 56 0.33 -9.01 -8.88
C ASP A 56 1.42 -9.59 -9.79
N GLU A 57 1.30 -10.85 -10.23
CA GLU A 57 2.29 -11.50 -11.08
C GLU A 57 2.45 -10.72 -12.40
N GLY A 58 3.71 -10.43 -12.76
CA GLY A 58 4.04 -9.61 -13.94
C GLY A 58 3.74 -8.10 -13.82
N ARG A 59 3.23 -7.61 -12.68
CA ARG A 59 2.94 -6.18 -12.48
C ARG A 59 4.14 -5.45 -11.90
N ARG A 60 4.50 -4.31 -12.51
CA ARG A 60 5.61 -3.47 -12.04
C ARG A 60 5.24 -2.69 -10.78
N THR A 61 6.11 -2.71 -9.77
CA THR A 61 5.98 -1.87 -8.58
C THR A 61 6.16 -0.40 -8.94
N LYS A 62 5.19 0.44 -8.57
CA LYS A 62 5.27 1.90 -8.75
C LYS A 62 5.81 2.56 -7.48
N THR A 63 6.90 3.31 -7.60
CA THR A 63 7.48 4.09 -6.50
C THR A 63 6.46 5.08 -5.93
N SER A 64 6.32 5.12 -4.60
CA SER A 64 5.43 6.06 -3.92
C SER A 64 5.92 7.51 -4.03
N SER A 65 5.00 8.48 -4.15
CA SER A 65 5.34 9.90 -4.08
C SER A 65 6.00 10.29 -2.76
N TYR A 66 5.60 9.65 -1.65
CA TYR A 66 6.24 9.85 -0.34
C TYR A 66 7.67 9.34 -0.32
N THR A 67 7.97 8.22 -1.00
CA THR A 67 9.34 7.73 -1.15
C THR A 67 10.19 8.71 -1.95
N GLN A 68 9.65 9.26 -3.04
CA GLN A 68 10.35 10.29 -3.83
C GLN A 68 10.62 11.55 -3.00
N LYS A 69 9.60 12.05 -2.27
CA LYS A 69 9.75 13.20 -1.37
C LYS A 69 10.77 12.95 -0.26
N PHE A 70 10.77 11.74 0.32
CA PHE A 70 11.71 11.36 1.35
C PHE A 70 13.15 11.36 0.82
N ARG A 71 13.40 10.71 -0.32
CA ARG A 71 14.72 10.68 -0.95
C ARG A 71 15.22 12.07 -1.33
N LYS A 72 14.33 12.96 -1.79
CA LYS A 72 14.68 14.36 -2.06
C LYS A 72 15.11 15.13 -0.80
N ARG A 73 14.55 14.79 0.36
CA ARG A 73 14.82 15.50 1.63
C ARG A 73 16.00 14.91 2.41
N TYR A 74 16.12 13.60 2.47
CA TYR A 74 17.07 12.89 3.33
C TYR A 74 18.18 12.15 2.54
N GLY A 75 18.14 12.17 1.21
CA GLY A 75 19.08 11.46 0.35
C GLY A 75 18.57 10.08 -0.10
N SER A 76 19.06 9.61 -1.25
CA SER A 76 18.73 8.29 -1.80
C SER A 76 19.38 7.11 -1.07
N ASP A 77 20.43 7.39 -0.30
CA ASP A 77 21.23 6.38 0.40
C ASP A 77 20.65 5.98 1.76
N VAL A 78 19.72 6.79 2.29
CA VAL A 78 18.96 6.49 3.51
C VAL A 78 17.89 5.44 3.20
N LYS A 79 18.24 4.16 3.35
CA LYS A 79 17.41 3.02 2.91
C LYS A 79 16.92 2.15 4.06
N SER A 80 17.74 1.88 5.08
CA SER A 80 17.35 1.00 6.18
C SER A 80 16.51 1.72 7.24
N LEU A 81 15.76 0.98 8.06
CA LEU A 81 15.00 1.58 9.17
C LEU A 81 15.90 2.32 10.19
N PRO A 82 17.09 1.81 10.55
CA PRO A 82 18.08 2.56 11.33
C PRO A 82 18.55 3.84 10.65
N ASP A 83 18.87 3.83 9.35
CA ASP A 83 19.31 5.03 8.64
C ASP A 83 18.20 6.09 8.63
N ILE A 84 16.96 5.66 8.38
CA ILE A 84 15.79 6.53 8.41
C ILE A 84 15.62 7.14 9.80
N ALA A 85 15.72 6.33 10.86
CA ALA A 85 15.64 6.81 12.24
C ALA A 85 16.70 7.89 12.51
N LYS A 86 17.96 7.61 12.17
CA LYS A 86 19.08 8.55 12.32
C LYS A 86 18.88 9.85 11.53
N ALA A 87 18.51 9.76 10.25
CA ALA A 87 18.35 10.92 9.37
C ALA A 87 17.14 11.80 9.72
N THR A 88 16.09 11.20 10.29
CA THR A 88 14.82 11.91 10.60
C THR A 88 14.71 12.36 12.05
N GLY A 89 15.57 11.85 12.94
CA GLY A 89 15.46 12.04 14.39
C GLY A 89 14.33 11.24 15.04
N LEU A 90 13.65 10.36 14.31
CA LEU A 90 12.60 9.51 14.86
C LEU A 90 13.20 8.33 15.64
N PRO A 91 12.64 7.94 16.80
CA PRO A 91 13.07 6.74 17.50
C PRO A 91 12.96 5.50 16.60
N LEU A 92 13.99 4.65 16.59
CA LEU A 92 14.01 3.42 15.78
C LEU A 92 12.79 2.53 16.06
N LYS A 93 12.38 2.41 17.33
CA LYS A 93 11.17 1.68 17.74
C LYS A 93 9.91 2.21 17.03
N THR A 94 9.78 3.53 16.88
CA THR A 94 8.66 4.16 16.18
C THR A 94 8.70 3.86 14.69
N VAL A 95 9.86 4.00 14.05
CA VAL A 95 10.06 3.67 12.63
C VAL A 95 9.71 2.21 12.34
N GLN A 96 10.18 1.28 13.18
CA GLN A 96 9.88 -0.15 13.07
C GLN A 96 8.38 -0.43 13.24
N LYS A 97 7.73 0.22 14.20
CA LYS A 97 6.29 0.05 14.45
C LYS A 97 5.45 0.50 13.24
N ILE A 98 5.78 1.65 12.64
CA ILE A 98 5.11 2.15 11.42
C ILE A 98 5.32 1.18 10.26
N TYR A 99 6.54 0.70 10.08
CA TYR A 99 6.88 -0.26 9.04
C TYR A 99 6.04 -1.54 9.17
N ASN A 100 5.98 -2.13 10.38
CA ASN A 100 5.21 -3.33 10.68
C ASN A 100 3.69 -3.12 10.46
N ARG A 101 3.15 -1.95 10.81
CA ARG A 101 1.75 -1.57 10.47
C ARG A 101 1.51 -1.51 8.97
N GLY A 102 2.51 -1.07 8.20
CA GLY A 102 2.48 -1.11 6.75
C GLY A 102 2.36 -2.54 6.21
N LEU A 103 3.20 -3.46 6.71
CA LEU A 103 3.14 -4.87 6.35
C LEU A 103 1.80 -5.51 6.72
N ALA A 104 1.29 -5.22 7.92
CA ALA A 104 0.00 -5.73 8.39
C ALA A 104 -1.19 -5.19 7.58
N ALA A 105 -1.11 -3.97 7.04
CA ALA A 105 -2.12 -3.41 6.16
C ALA A 105 -2.08 -4.01 4.76
N TRP A 106 -0.89 -4.35 4.26
CA TRP A 106 -0.68 -4.86 2.90
C TRP A 106 -1.52 -6.11 2.61
N ARG A 107 -1.68 -7.03 3.58
CA ARG A 107 -2.49 -8.26 3.46
C ARG A 107 -3.98 -8.00 3.17
N THR A 108 -4.50 -6.83 3.57
CA THR A 108 -5.91 -6.46 3.38
C THR A 108 -6.20 -5.89 2.00
N GLY A 109 -5.16 -5.55 1.24
CA GLY A 109 -5.25 -5.00 -0.10
C GLY A 109 -4.28 -3.85 -0.33
N HIS A 110 -3.80 -3.75 -1.56
CA HIS A 110 -2.81 -2.77 -1.99
C HIS A 110 -2.90 -2.56 -3.51
N ARG A 111 -2.06 -1.68 -4.06
CA ARG A 111 -1.98 -1.43 -5.52
C ARG A 111 -1.35 -2.65 -6.21
N PRO A 112 -1.87 -3.12 -7.38
CA PRO A 112 -1.30 -4.28 -8.06
C PRO A 112 0.22 -4.14 -8.27
N GLY A 113 0.96 -5.19 -7.92
CA GLY A 113 2.43 -5.23 -8.01
C GLY A 113 3.19 -4.45 -6.93
N ALA A 114 2.54 -3.89 -5.90
CA ALA A 114 3.26 -3.29 -4.79
C ALA A 114 3.76 -4.37 -3.83
N SER A 115 5.07 -4.49 -3.63
CA SER A 115 5.62 -5.45 -2.65
C SER A 115 5.31 -5.03 -1.20
N PRO A 116 5.29 -5.98 -0.24
CA PRO A 116 5.10 -5.67 1.18
C PRO A 116 6.13 -4.66 1.69
N GLN A 117 7.41 -4.86 1.33
CA GLN A 117 8.52 -3.98 1.69
C GLN A 117 8.29 -2.56 1.17
N ALA A 118 8.00 -2.39 -0.13
CA ALA A 118 7.75 -1.08 -0.72
C ALA A 118 6.55 -0.37 -0.08
N TRP A 119 5.54 -1.13 0.36
CA TRP A 119 4.38 -0.61 1.07
C TRP A 119 4.72 -0.14 2.50
N GLY A 120 5.49 -0.94 3.24
CA GLY A 120 5.99 -0.59 4.57
C GLY A 120 6.86 0.67 4.55
N TYR A 121 7.85 0.71 3.67
CA TYR A 121 8.72 1.88 3.51
C TYR A 121 7.97 3.12 3.06
N ALA A 122 7.03 3.01 2.11
CA ALA A 122 6.21 4.15 1.71
C ALA A 122 5.40 4.75 2.87
N ARG A 123 4.95 3.91 3.83
CA ARG A 123 4.26 4.34 5.04
C ARG A 123 5.19 5.10 5.99
N VAL A 124 6.39 4.56 6.22
CA VAL A 124 7.46 5.20 7.02
C VAL A 124 7.86 6.55 6.40
N HIS A 125 8.12 6.59 5.10
CA HIS A 125 8.49 7.82 4.40
C HIS A 125 7.38 8.87 4.43
N SER A 126 6.13 8.44 4.30
CA SER A 126 4.97 9.33 4.51
C SER A 126 4.97 9.89 5.92
N PHE A 127 5.36 9.12 6.95
CA PHE A 127 5.36 9.60 8.33
C PHE A 127 6.49 10.61 8.55
N ALA A 128 7.71 10.23 8.19
CA ALA A 128 8.91 11.07 8.31
C ALA A 128 8.80 12.40 7.56
N THR A 129 8.10 12.43 6.43
CA THR A 129 7.90 13.66 5.63
C THR A 129 6.66 14.46 6.03
N LYS A 130 6.05 14.16 7.20
CA LYS A 130 4.80 14.73 7.70
C LYS A 130 3.68 14.68 6.65
N GLY A 131 3.50 13.50 6.06
CA GLY A 131 2.49 13.18 5.06
C GLY A 131 1.24 12.55 5.67
N LYS A 132 0.49 11.79 4.86
CA LYS A 132 -0.83 11.28 5.26
C LYS A 132 -0.78 10.42 6.52
N THR A 133 0.19 9.51 6.61
CA THR A 133 0.31 8.58 7.76
C THR A 133 0.57 9.29 9.07
N TYR A 134 1.39 10.35 9.06
CA TYR A 134 1.67 11.20 10.23
C TYR A 134 0.39 11.81 10.82
N TYR A 135 -0.52 12.28 9.98
CA TYR A 135 -1.76 12.93 10.43
C TYR A 135 -2.95 11.97 10.61
N THR A 136 -2.84 10.71 10.20
CA THR A 136 -3.98 9.78 10.20
C THR A 136 -3.65 8.46 10.88
N ALA A 137 -3.25 7.45 10.10
CA ALA A 137 -3.20 6.07 10.55
C ALA A 137 -2.09 5.77 11.58
N ASP A 138 -1.14 6.68 11.76
CA ASP A 138 -0.06 6.58 12.75
C ASP A 138 0.04 7.83 13.64
N LYS A 139 -1.03 8.63 13.73
CA LYS A 139 -1.04 9.87 14.53
C LYS A 139 -0.74 9.65 16.01
N ASP A 140 -0.90 8.41 16.50
CA ASP A 140 -0.59 7.97 17.86
C ASP A 140 0.93 7.82 18.11
N LEU A 141 1.76 7.97 17.08
CA LEU A 141 3.22 7.80 17.15
C LEU A 141 4.00 9.10 16.92
N ARG A 142 3.30 10.24 16.85
CA ARG A 142 3.88 11.57 16.58
C ARG A 142 4.54 12.18 17.81
#